data_AF-A0A4V0WWF7-F1
#
_entry.id   AF-A0A4V0WWF7-F1
#
_cell.length_a   1.000
_cell.length_b   1.000
_cell.length_c   1.000
_cell.angle_alpha   90.00
_cell.angle_beta   90.00
_cell.angle_gamma   90.00
#
_symmetry.space_group_name_H-M   'P 1'
#
loop_
_entity.id
_entity.type
_entity.pdbx_description
1 polymer ?
#
loop_
_entity_poly.entity_id
_entity_poly.type
_entity_poly.pdbx_seq_one_letter_code
_entity_poly.pdbx_strand_id
1 'polypeptide(L)' 'MVTRGELNALRDQIFVLRCAIEDVERDLDPNVDPTTRDYRAALKWLLEAAKPVVAEPLRPSHRP' A
#
# COMPACT_ATOMS: atom_id res chain seq x y z
N MET A 1 -0.04 -21.00 12.56
CA MET A 1 -0.07 -21.43 11.16
C MET A 1 -0.88 -20.40 10.40
N VAL A 2 -0.30 -19.72 9.41
CA VAL A 2 -1.03 -18.76 8.58
C VAL A 2 -1.97 -19.53 7.66
N THR A 3 -3.25 -19.19 7.65
CA THR A 3 -4.25 -19.81 6.77
C THR A 3 -4.04 -19.31 5.33
N ARG A 4 -4.46 -20.11 4.35
CA ARG A 4 -4.43 -19.68 2.94
C ARG A 4 -5.26 -18.40 2.71
N GLY A 5 -6.28 -18.17 3.53
CA GLY A 5 -7.09 -16.94 3.51
C GLY A 5 -6.30 -15.71 3.95
N GLU A 6 -5.58 -15.80 5.07
CA GLU A 6 -4.73 -14.71 5.57
C GLU A 6 -3.60 -14.37 4.59
N LEU A 7 -3.00 -15.38 3.95
CA LEU A 7 -1.97 -15.14 2.92
C LEU A 7 -2.54 -14.43 1.67
N ASN A 8 -3.75 -14.81 1.23
CA ASN A 8 -4.41 -14.14 0.12
C ASN A 8 -4.76 -12.69 0.49
N ALA A 9 -5.29 -12.45 1.69
CA ALA A 9 -5.61 -11.10 2.16
C ALA A 9 -4.36 -10.20 2.21
N LEU A 10 -3.25 -10.70 2.73
CA LEU A 10 -1.98 -9.96 2.73
C LEU A 10 -1.50 -9.66 1.30
N ARG A 11 -1.61 -10.62 0.37
CA ARG A 11 -1.24 -10.40 -1.03
C ARG A 11 -2.11 -9.31 -1.67
N ASP A 12 -3.41 -9.30 -1.39
CA ASP A 12 -4.33 -8.31 -1.92
C ASP A 12 -4.02 -6.90 -1.37
N GLN A 13 -3.66 -6.79 -0.08
CA GLN A 13 -3.21 -5.52 0.52
C GLN A 13 -1.91 -5.02 -0.10
N ILE A 14 -0.92 -5.91 -0.31
CA ILE A 14 0.34 -5.57 -0.99
C ILE A 14 0.08 -5.12 -2.43
N PHE A 15 -0.85 -5.77 -3.12
CA PHE A 15 -1.23 -5.38 -4.48
C PHE A 15 -1.81 -3.96 -4.51
N VAL A 16 -2.73 -3.62 -3.59
CA VAL A 16 -3.28 -2.27 -3.47
C VAL A 16 -2.18 -1.24 -3.19
N LEU A 17 -1.25 -1.54 -2.28
CA LEU A 17 -0.12 -0.66 -2.00
C LEU A 17 0.77 -0.42 -3.24
N ARG A 18 1.02 -1.47 -4.03
CA ARG A 18 1.75 -1.33 -5.29
C ARG A 18 1.04 -0.39 -6.26
N CYS A 19 -0.28 -0.55 -6.45
CA CYS A 19 -1.06 0.37 -7.29
C CYS A 19 -1.00 1.81 -6.76
N ALA A 20 -1.08 1.99 -5.44
CA ALA A 20 -0.97 3.32 -4.85
C ALA A 20 0.39 3.98 -5.11
N ILE A 21 1.49 3.21 -5.10
CA ILE A 21 2.82 3.72 -5.46
C ILE A 21 2.87 4.13 -6.94
N GLU A 22 2.44 3.25 -7.83
CA GLU A 22 2.46 3.51 -9.29
C GLU A 22 1.62 4.75 -9.66
N ASP A 23 0.49 4.97 -8.98
CA ASP A 23 -0.33 6.16 -9.20
C ASP A 23 0.33 7.42 -8.62
N VAL A 24 0.92 7.36 -7.43
CA VAL A 24 1.65 8.50 -6.84
C VAL A 24 2.84 8.92 -7.71
N GLU A 25 3.60 7.95 -8.26
CA GLU A 25 4.72 8.23 -9.17
C GLU A 25 4.27 8.93 -10.44
N ARG A 26 3.10 8.54 -10.98
CA ARG A 26 2.51 9.18 -12.16
C ARG A 26 1.94 10.57 -11.85
N ASP A 27 1.23 10.70 -10.74
CA ASP A 27 0.57 11.94 -10.34
C ASP A 27 1.56 13.03 -9.94
N LEU A 28 2.74 12.65 -9.44
CA LEU A 28 3.80 13.56 -9.00
C LEU A 28 4.96 13.66 -10.00
N ASP A 29 4.77 13.22 -11.24
CA ASP A 29 5.77 13.37 -12.30
C ASP A 29 6.11 14.87 -12.47
N PRO A 30 7.37 15.28 -12.35
CA PRO A 30 7.75 16.69 -12.49
C PRO A 30 7.44 17.27 -13.88
N ASN A 31 7.24 16.44 -14.90
CA ASN A 31 6.87 16.86 -16.24
C ASN A 31 5.40 17.30 -16.37
N VAL A 32 4.54 17.02 -15.39
CA VAL A 32 3.10 17.36 -15.43
C VAL A 32 2.72 18.55 -14.52
N ASP A 33 3.70 19.23 -13.90
CA ASP A 33 3.52 20.37 -12.99
C ASP A 33 2.46 20.11 -11.87
N PRO A 34 2.69 19.12 -10.99
CA PRO A 34 1.74 18.73 -9.96
C PRO A 34 1.48 19.85 -8.93
N THR A 35 0.22 20.07 -8.60
CA THR A 35 -0.17 21.10 -7.63
C THR A 35 -0.03 20.59 -6.20
N THR A 36 0.04 21.49 -5.21
CA THR A 36 0.03 21.13 -3.79
C THR A 36 -1.18 20.28 -3.39
N ARG A 37 -2.31 20.41 -4.11
CA ARG A 37 -3.50 19.56 -3.90
C ARG A 37 -3.22 18.12 -4.31
N ASP A 38 -2.51 17.91 -5.41
CA ASP A 38 -2.19 16.58 -5.97
C ASP A 38 -1.21 15.86 -5.02
N TYR A 39 -0.20 16.56 -4.51
CA TYR A 39 0.68 16.03 -3.43
C TYR A 39 -0.11 15.58 -2.19
N ARG A 40 -1.09 16.38 -1.75
CA ARG A 40 -1.91 16.02 -0.58
C ARG A 40 -2.80 14.81 -0.86
N ALA A 41 -3.37 14.72 -2.05
CA ALA A 41 -4.21 13.60 -2.47
C ALA A 41 -3.39 12.30 -2.58
N ALA A 42 -2.26 12.36 -3.29
CA ALA A 42 -1.33 11.25 -3.48
C ALA A 42 -0.78 10.74 -2.14
N LEU A 43 -0.34 11.63 -1.24
CA LEU A 43 0.13 11.24 0.09
C LEU A 43 -0.98 10.59 0.93
N LYS A 44 -2.19 11.15 0.89
CA LYS A 44 -3.33 10.56 1.60
C LYS A 44 -3.62 9.15 1.08
N TRP A 45 -3.66 8.97 -0.24
CA TRP A 45 -3.91 7.68 -0.86
C TRP A 45 -2.85 6.64 -0.48
N LEU A 46 -1.57 7.00 -0.57
CA LEU A 46 -0.46 6.13 -0.17
C LEU A 46 -0.57 5.69 1.29
N LEU A 47 -0.89 6.61 2.20
CA LEU A 47 -1.06 6.30 3.62
C LEU A 47 -2.25 5.38 3.88
N GLU A 48 -3.40 5.60 3.22
CA GLU A 48 -4.55 4.71 3.34
C GLU A 48 -4.25 3.30 2.80
N ALA A 49 -3.47 3.17 1.73
CA ALA A 49 -3.06 1.87 1.19
C ALA A 49 -2.02 1.15 2.07
N ALA A 50 -1.14 1.89 2.74
CA ALA A 50 -0.11 1.33 3.62
C ALA A 50 -0.66 0.87 4.98
N LYS A 51 -1.67 1.56 5.53
CA LYS A 51 -2.26 1.27 6.85
C LYS A 51 -2.69 -0.20 7.03
N PRO A 52 -3.44 -0.84 6.11
CA PRO A 52 -3.84 -2.24 6.24
C PRO A 52 -2.64 -3.19 6.32
N VAL A 53 -1.59 -2.93 5.53
CA VAL A 53 -0.39 -3.78 5.46
C VAL A 53 0.37 -3.77 6.79
N VAL A 54 0.44 -2.62 7.47
CA VAL A 54 1.14 -2.48 8.76
C VAL A 54 0.28 -2.81 9.97
N ALA A 55 -1.05 -2.80 9.81
CA ALA A 55 -1.99 -3.09 10.88
C ALA A 55 -2.03 -4.59 11.23
N GLU A 56 -1.70 -5.48 10.29
CA GLU A 56 -1.63 -6.91 10.54
C GLU A 56 -0.23 -7.27 11.08
N PRO A 57 -0.08 -7.62 12.38
CA PRO A 57 1.19 -8.07 12.88
C PRO A 57 1.56 -9.37 12.18
N LEU A 58 2.70 -9.37 11.47
CA LEU A 58 3.30 -10.58 10.89
C LEU A 58 3.51 -11.60 12.00
N ARG A 59 2.54 -12.48 12.25
CA ARG A 59 2.69 -13.54 13.24
C ARG A 59 3.82 -14.44 12.76
N PRO A 60 4.96 -14.53 13.47
CA PRO A 60 6.02 -15.40 13.04
C PRO A 60 5.47 -16.83 13.00
N SER A 61 5.69 -17.50 11.87
CA SER A 61 5.33 -18.90 11.71
C SER A 61 6.16 -19.72 12.68
N HIS A 62 5.64 -19.99 13.88
CA HIS A 62 6.23 -20.97 14.79
C HIS A 62 6.06 -22.35 14.13
N ARG A 63 7.15 -22.82 13.52
CA ARG A 63 7.29 -24.20 13.05
C ARG A 63 7.88 -25.00 14.23
N PRO A 64 7.23 -26.08 14.70
CA PRO A 64 7.82 -26.97 15.68
C PRO A 64 9.04 -27.72 15.13
#